data_AF-X1KJ59-F1
#
_entry.id   AF-X1KJ59-F1
#
_cell.length_a   1.000
_cell.length_b   1.000
_cell.length_c   1.000
_cell.angle_alpha   90.00
_cell.angle_beta   90.00
_cell.angle_gamma   90.00
#
_symmetry.space_group_name_H-M   'P 1'
#
loop_
_entity.id
_entity.type
_entity.pdbx_description
1 polymer ?
#
loop_
_entity_poly.entity_id
_entity_poly.type
_entity_poly.pdbx_seq_one_letter_code
_entity_poly.pdbx_strand_id
1 'polypeptide(L)'
;KMAVKEEKLVEIVGELLDNIQENLFTRAKKFLEENIRETSDYNEFKKIIEKQRGLIKTYWCGSKDCEDKIKEETKASIRCIPFEQEEASGKCIYCGKESSTLVYFARAY
;
A
#
# COMPACT_ATOMS: atom_id res chain seq x y z
N LYS A 1 9.18 -3.91 31.64
CA LYS A 1 9.27 -3.03 32.84
C LYS A 1 10.75 -2.95 33.21
N MET A 2 11.30 -1.77 33.44
CA MET A 2 12.70 -1.58 33.83
C MET A 2 12.78 -0.74 35.11
N ALA A 3 13.80 -0.96 35.93
CA ALA A 3 14.11 -0.10 37.06
C ALA A 3 15.12 0.98 36.64
N VAL A 4 14.89 2.21 37.07
CA VAL A 4 15.68 3.37 36.65
C VAL A 4 16.00 4.23 37.88
N LYS A 5 17.21 4.81 37.92
CA LYS A 5 17.56 5.82 38.94
C LYS A 5 16.80 7.11 38.65
N GLU A 6 16.31 7.79 39.69
CA GLU A 6 15.51 9.02 39.57
C GLU A 6 16.22 10.11 38.75
N GLU A 7 17.53 10.30 38.98
CA GLU A 7 18.37 11.27 38.27
C GLU A 7 18.42 11.05 36.75
N LYS A 8 18.21 9.81 36.28
CA LYS A 8 18.23 9.44 34.85
C LYS A 8 16.85 9.29 34.25
N LEU A 9 15.79 9.55 35.02
CA LEU A 9 14.42 9.26 34.61
C LEU A 9 14.03 10.02 33.34
N VAL A 10 14.33 11.32 33.28
CA VAL A 10 13.93 12.18 32.15
C VAL A 10 14.63 11.76 30.86
N GLU A 11 15.95 11.52 30.91
CA GLU A 11 16.75 11.03 29.78
C GLU A 11 16.21 9.69 29.27
N ILE A 12 16.04 8.72 30.16
CA ILE A 12 15.61 7.36 29.78
C ILE A 12 14.16 7.33 29.28
N VAL A 13 13.28 8.16 29.81
CA VAL A 13 11.91 8.28 29.29
C VAL A 13 11.92 8.90 27.89
N GLY A 14 12.74 9.92 27.65
CA GLY A 14 12.92 10.51 26.32
C GLY A 14 13.38 9.48 25.29
N GLU A 15 14.48 8.79 25.58
CA GLU A 15 14.99 7.71 24.73
C GLU A 15 13.96 6.60 24.52
N LEU A 16 13.19 6.23 25.56
CA LEU A 16 12.18 5.19 25.44
C LEU A 16 11.05 5.60 24.51
N LEU A 17 10.61 6.86 24.55
CA LEU A 17 9.56 7.37 23.66
C LEU A 17 10.02 7.37 22.20
N ASP A 18 11.26 7.79 21.94
CA ASP A 18 11.85 7.74 20.59
C ASP A 18 11.93 6.29 20.08
N ASN A 19 12.42 5.38 20.92
CA ASN A 19 12.48 3.95 20.58
C ASN A 19 11.09 3.34 20.32
N ILE A 20 10.07 3.72 21.10
CA ILE A 20 8.69 3.27 20.90
C ILE A 20 8.17 3.78 19.56
N GLN A 21 8.39 5.06 19.26
CA GLN A 21 7.96 5.66 17.99
C GLN A 21 8.62 4.95 16.80
N GLU A 22 9.94 4.77 16.85
CA GLU A 22 10.70 4.12 15.77
C GLU A 22 10.25 2.67 15.58
N ASN A 23 10.02 1.94 16.67
CA ASN A 23 9.58 0.55 16.61
C ASN A 23 8.17 0.42 16.01
N LEU A 24 7.23 1.27 16.44
CA LEU A 24 5.87 1.28 15.90
C LEU A 24 5.87 1.66 14.42
N PHE A 25 6.64 2.68 14.03
CA PHE A 25 6.78 3.10 12.64
C PHE A 25 7.36 1.98 11.78
N THR A 26 8.47 1.38 12.20
CA THR A 26 9.14 0.30 11.46
C THR A 26 8.22 -0.90 11.28
N ARG A 27 7.50 -1.29 12.34
CA ARG A 27 6.53 -2.39 12.28
C ARG A 27 5.37 -2.06 11.33
N ALA A 28 4.82 -0.85 11.39
CA ALA A 28 3.73 -0.43 10.52
C ALA A 28 4.18 -0.34 9.05
N LYS A 29 5.38 0.20 8.79
CA LYS A 29 5.98 0.27 7.47
C LYS A 29 6.19 -1.12 6.88
N LYS A 30 6.78 -2.03 7.64
CA LYS A 30 6.95 -3.43 7.22
C LYS A 30 5.61 -4.10 6.91
N PHE A 31 4.61 -3.93 7.78
CA PHE A 31 3.27 -4.46 7.54
C PHE A 31 2.65 -3.91 6.25
N LEU A 32 2.83 -2.60 5.96
CA LEU A 32 2.37 -1.99 4.73
C LEU A 32 3.07 -2.61 3.51
N GLU A 33 4.41 -2.67 3.52
CA GLU A 33 5.23 -3.21 2.42
C GLU A 33 4.89 -4.69 2.14
N GLU A 34 4.75 -5.52 3.17
CA GLU A 34 4.35 -6.93 3.03
C GLU A 34 2.91 -7.12 2.52
N ASN A 35 2.09 -6.06 2.56
CA ASN A 35 0.72 -6.05 2.07
C ASN A 35 0.52 -5.25 0.77
N ILE A 36 1.61 -4.77 0.16
CA ILE A 36 1.62 -4.29 -1.22
C ILE A 36 1.97 -5.48 -2.12
N ARG A 37 1.16 -5.71 -3.14
CA ARG A 37 1.34 -6.79 -4.11
C ARG A 37 1.28 -6.24 -5.52
N GLU A 38 1.95 -6.89 -6.45
CA GLU A 38 1.94 -6.51 -7.86
C GLU A 38 1.34 -7.65 -8.68
N THR A 39 0.56 -7.30 -9.70
CA THR A 39 0.07 -8.27 -10.70
C THR A 39 -0.29 -7.54 -11.99
N SER A 40 -0.14 -8.24 -13.11
CA SER A 40 -0.56 -7.84 -14.45
C SER A 40 -1.74 -8.67 -14.98
N ASP A 41 -2.25 -9.63 -14.20
CA ASP A 41 -3.40 -10.46 -14.55
C ASP A 41 -4.65 -10.06 -13.74
N TYR A 42 -5.74 -9.78 -14.46
CA TYR A 42 -6.96 -9.31 -13.80
C TYR A 42 -7.65 -10.39 -12.95
N ASN A 43 -7.48 -11.68 -13.28
CA ASN A 43 -8.06 -12.75 -12.47
C ASN A 43 -7.28 -12.92 -11.16
N GLU A 44 -5.96 -12.77 -11.19
CA GLU A 44 -5.12 -12.71 -10.01
C GLU A 44 -5.43 -11.47 -9.16
N PHE A 45 -5.61 -10.31 -9.78
CA PHE A 45 -6.07 -9.09 -9.11
C PHE A 45 -7.33 -9.36 -8.28
N LYS A 46 -8.35 -9.98 -8.87
CA LYS A 46 -9.59 -10.37 -8.17
C LYS A 46 -9.33 -11.30 -6.99
N LYS A 47 -8.47 -12.31 -7.18
CA LYS A 47 -8.12 -13.26 -6.11
C LYS A 47 -7.39 -12.58 -4.95
N ILE A 48 -6.48 -11.66 -5.23
CA ILE A 48 -5.74 -10.92 -4.20
C ILE A 48 -6.72 -10.05 -3.39
N ILE A 49 -7.56 -9.26 -4.05
CA ILE A 49 -8.56 -8.40 -3.39
C ILE A 49 -9.48 -9.21 -2.47
N GLU A 50 -9.93 -10.40 -2.91
CA GLU A 50 -10.88 -11.20 -2.14
C GLU A 50 -10.21 -11.94 -0.97
N LYS A 51 -9.05 -12.57 -1.20
CA LYS A 51 -8.45 -13.51 -0.24
C LYS A 51 -7.39 -12.88 0.65
N GLN A 52 -6.53 -12.05 0.08
CA GLN A 52 -5.33 -11.53 0.76
C GLN A 52 -5.54 -10.11 1.25
N ARG A 53 -6.43 -9.34 0.58
CA ARG A 53 -6.64 -7.91 0.83
C ARG A 53 -5.31 -7.13 0.68
N GLY A 54 -5.22 -5.93 1.25
CA GLY A 54 -4.07 -5.06 1.10
C GLY A 54 -4.13 -4.22 -0.18
N LEU A 55 -2.97 -3.69 -0.57
CA LEU A 55 -2.79 -2.84 -1.73
C LEU A 55 -2.31 -3.65 -2.92
N ILE A 56 -2.82 -3.33 -4.10
CA ILE A 56 -2.32 -3.86 -5.37
C ILE A 56 -1.75 -2.71 -6.18
N LYS A 57 -0.44 -2.74 -6.39
CA LYS A 57 0.28 -1.82 -7.28
C LYS A 57 0.24 -2.39 -8.70
N THR A 58 -0.31 -1.63 -9.63
CA THR A 58 -0.45 -2.05 -11.04
C THR A 58 -0.63 -0.85 -11.95
N TYR A 59 -0.62 -1.07 -13.26
CA TYR A 59 -0.81 0.00 -14.24
C TYR A 59 -2.30 0.23 -14.53
N TRP A 60 -2.67 1.49 -14.76
CA TRP A 60 -4.02 1.92 -15.11
C TRP A 60 -3.99 2.88 -16.29
N CYS A 61 -4.90 2.75 -17.25
CA CYS A 61 -4.87 3.52 -18.51
C CYS A 61 -5.37 4.97 -18.40
N GLY A 62 -5.68 5.48 -17.20
CA GLY A 62 -6.25 6.82 -17.02
C GLY A 62 -7.75 6.92 -17.31
N SER A 63 -8.39 5.83 -17.76
CA SER A 63 -9.82 5.83 -18.09
C SER A 63 -10.67 5.58 -16.84
N LYS A 64 -11.60 6.50 -16.59
CA LYS A 64 -12.62 6.36 -15.55
C LYS A 64 -13.47 5.09 -15.73
N ASP A 65 -13.81 4.73 -16.96
CA ASP A 65 -14.62 3.52 -17.24
C ASP A 65 -13.93 2.25 -16.74
N CYS A 66 -12.60 2.16 -16.88
CA CYS A 66 -11.84 1.03 -16.34
C CYS A 66 -11.85 1.02 -14.80
N GLU A 67 -11.71 2.18 -14.16
CA GLU A 67 -11.79 2.27 -12.69
C GLU A 67 -13.18 1.88 -12.17
N ASP A 68 -14.23 2.41 -12.79
CA ASP A 68 -15.63 2.13 -12.44
C ASP A 68 -15.94 0.63 -12.58
N LYS A 69 -15.49 -0.01 -13.67
CA LYS A 69 -15.64 -1.47 -13.86
C LYS A 69 -14.89 -2.28 -12.81
N ILE A 70 -13.64 -1.92 -12.51
CA ILE A 70 -12.89 -2.59 -11.44
C ILE A 70 -13.64 -2.46 -10.10
N LYS A 71 -14.20 -1.28 -9.81
CA LYS A 71 -14.97 -1.03 -8.59
C LYS A 71 -16.27 -1.83 -8.54
N GLU A 72 -17.02 -1.90 -9.63
CA GLU A 72 -18.23 -2.72 -9.72
C GLU A 72 -17.92 -4.20 -9.48
N GLU A 73 -16.88 -4.72 -10.13
CA GLU A 73 -16.56 -6.15 -10.13
C GLU A 73 -15.84 -6.61 -8.84
N THR A 74 -15.10 -5.72 -8.17
CA THR A 74 -14.20 -6.12 -7.07
C THR A 74 -14.40 -5.31 -5.78
N LYS A 75 -15.15 -4.20 -5.83
CA LYS A 75 -15.25 -3.18 -4.78
C LYS A 75 -13.93 -2.45 -4.47
N ALA A 76 -12.87 -2.71 -5.23
CA ALA A 76 -11.60 -1.99 -5.11
C ALA A 76 -11.67 -0.67 -5.88
N SER A 77 -10.98 0.35 -5.37
CA SER A 77 -10.83 1.67 -6.01
C SER A 77 -9.38 2.11 -5.97
N ILE A 78 -9.01 3.07 -6.82
CA ILE A 78 -7.68 3.69 -6.76
C ILE A 78 -7.58 4.44 -5.43
N ARG A 79 -6.49 4.18 -4.69
CA ARG A 79 -6.20 4.83 -3.42
C ARG A 79 -5.27 6.01 -3.57
N CYS A 80 -4.28 5.87 -4.46
CA CYS A 80 -3.39 6.94 -4.84
C CYS A 80 -2.73 6.63 -6.18
N ILE A 81 -2.29 7.71 -6.81
CA ILE A 81 -1.29 7.69 -7.88
C ILE A 81 -0.01 8.20 -7.20
N PRO A 82 1.03 7.37 -7.02
CA PRO A 82 2.27 7.81 -6.36
C PRO A 82 2.92 8.95 -7.16
N PHE A 83 3.50 9.92 -6.47
CA PHE A 83 4.21 11.02 -7.13
C PHE A 83 5.46 10.53 -7.86
N GLU A 84 6.17 9.58 -7.25
CA GLU A 84 7.25 8.86 -7.90
C GLU A 84 6.66 7.76 -8.78
N GLN A 85 6.77 7.95 -10.09
CA GLN A 85 6.41 6.96 -11.10
C GLN A 85 7.68 6.24 -11.56
N GLU A 86 7.57 4.94 -11.81
CA GLU A 86 8.67 4.20 -12.44
C GLU A 86 8.78 4.62 -13.91
N GLU A 87 10.00 4.69 -14.46
CA GLU A 87 10.22 4.98 -15.89
C GLU A 87 9.78 3.83 -16.83
N ALA A 88 9.05 2.85 -16.29
CA ALA A 88 8.57 1.67 -17.00
C ALA A 88 7.15 1.88 -17.54
N SER A 89 6.88 1.29 -18.72
CA SER A 89 5.53 1.14 -19.25
C SER A 89 5.01 -0.27 -19.00
N GLY A 90 3.74 -0.37 -18.65
CA GLY A 90 3.03 -1.63 -18.50
C GLY A 90 1.67 -1.58 -19.18
N LYS A 91 0.84 -2.59 -18.90
CA LYS A 91 -0.51 -2.66 -19.44
C LYS A 91 -1.53 -2.42 -18.35
N CYS A 92 -2.57 -1.66 -18.68
CA CYS A 92 -3.69 -1.46 -17.78
C CYS A 92 -4.26 -2.81 -17.34
N ILE A 93 -4.38 -2.98 -16.03
CA ILE A 93 -4.83 -4.23 -15.41
C ILE A 93 -6.19 -4.71 -15.89
N TYR A 94 -7.05 -3.82 -16.41
CA TYR A 94 -8.38 -4.16 -16.90
C TYR A 94 -8.44 -4.34 -18.42
N CYS A 95 -8.15 -3.29 -19.17
CA CYS A 95 -8.34 -3.28 -20.62
C CYS A 95 -7.11 -3.70 -21.43
N GLY A 96 -5.96 -3.91 -20.79
CA GLY A 96 -4.71 -4.32 -21.45
C GLY A 96 -4.03 -3.26 -22.31
N LYS A 97 -4.57 -2.03 -22.40
CA LYS A 97 -3.93 -0.92 -23.11
C LYS A 97 -2.62 -0.52 -22.43
N GLU A 98 -1.63 -0.13 -23.22
CA GLU A 98 -0.37 0.43 -22.71
C GLU A 98 -0.62 1.64 -21.78
N SER A 99 0.13 1.71 -20.70
CA SER A 99 0.09 2.78 -19.71
C SER A 99 1.42 2.92 -18.99
N SER A 100 1.81 4.16 -18.71
CA SER A 100 2.91 4.51 -17.81
C SER A 100 2.43 4.96 -16.43
N THR A 101 1.11 4.93 -16.18
CA THR A 101 0.54 5.37 -14.91
C THR A 101 0.38 4.20 -13.95
N LEU A 102 1.26 4.17 -12.96
CA LEU A 102 1.23 3.24 -11.85
C LEU A 102 0.26 3.75 -10.78
N VAL A 103 -0.55 2.86 -10.22
CA VAL A 103 -1.54 3.20 -9.20
C VAL A 103 -1.64 2.09 -8.14
N TYR A 104 -2.16 2.44 -6.96
CA TYR A 104 -2.50 1.47 -5.92
C TYR A 104 -4.01 1.28 -5.83
N PHE A 105 -4.48 0.05 -5.99
CA PHE A 105 -5.87 -0.34 -5.73
C PHE A 105 -6.01 -0.98 -4.35
N ALA A 106 -7.14 -0.74 -3.67
CA ALA A 106 -7.57 -1.52 -2.51
C ALA A 106 -9.09 -1.39 -2.30
N ARG A 107 -9.65 -2.28 -1.46
CA ARG A 107 -10.96 -2.06 -0.83
C ARG A 107 -10.77 -1.06 0.32
N ALA A 108 -11.50 0.05 0.25
CA ALA A 108 -11.50 1.07 1.31
C ALA A 108 -12.51 0.70 2.41
N TYR A 109 -12.36 1.35 3.57
CA TYR A 109 -13.25 1.22 4.73
C TYR A 109 -14.69 1.63 4.43
#